data_AF-C0Q9B4-F1
#
_entry.id   AF-C0Q9B4-F1
#
_cell.length_a   1.000
_cell.length_b   1.000
_cell.length_c   1.000
_cell.angle_alpha   90.00
_cell.angle_beta   90.00
_cell.angle_gamma   90.00
#
_symmetry.space_group_name_H-M   'P 1'
#
loop_
_entity.id
_entity.type
_entity.pdbx_description
1 polymer ?
#
loop_
_entity_poly.entity_id
_entity_poly.type
_entity_poly.pdbx_seq_one_letter_code
_entity_poly.pdbx_strand_id
1 'polypeptide(L)'
;MTAQMIISVFTLVIYLIIIFVFNKGRLKYAGGKVGKVINLILVTVCLLFVADYVAIFEPFLDKEVLDIIRALFRTAALGFLAYGGGKLTDS
;
A
#
# COMPACT_ATOMS: atom_id res chain seq x y z
N MET A 1 -17.78 1.12 -19.57
CA MET A 1 -17.06 1.07 -18.27
C MET A 1 -17.26 2.41 -17.57
N THR A 2 -17.67 2.42 -16.31
CA THR A 2 -17.82 3.65 -15.53
C THR A 2 -16.44 4.23 -15.19
N ALA A 3 -16.32 5.56 -15.06
CA ALA A 3 -15.04 6.22 -14.79
C ALA A 3 -14.34 5.69 -13.53
N GLN A 4 -15.11 5.34 -12.48
CA GLN A 4 -14.59 4.74 -11.24
C GLN A 4 -13.92 3.38 -11.47
N MET A 5 -14.48 2.54 -12.35
CA MET A 5 -13.87 1.24 -12.71
C MET A 5 -12.54 1.43 -13.43
N ILE A 6 -12.47 2.40 -14.35
CA ILE A 6 -11.24 2.71 -15.08
C ILE A 6 -10.16 3.19 -14.10
N ILE A 7 -10.50 4.13 -13.21
CA ILE A 7 -9.58 4.65 -12.20
C ILE A 7 -9.07 3.50 -11.31
N SER A 8 -9.98 2.67 -10.79
CA SER A 8 -9.61 1.55 -9.92
C SER A 8 -8.66 0.57 -10.61
N VAL A 9 -8.95 0.19 -11.86
CA VAL A 9 -8.09 -0.71 -12.64
C VAL A 9 -6.72 -0.08 -12.92
N PHE A 10 -6.66 1.21 -13.27
CA PHE A 10 -5.37 1.90 -13.45
C PHE A 10 -4.57 1.96 -12.15
N THR A 11 -5.24 2.26 -11.02
CA THR A 11 -4.63 2.25 -9.69
C THR A 11 -4.11 0.85 -9.32
N LEU A 12 -4.83 -0.23 -9.66
CA LEU A 12 -4.35 -1.62 -9.50
C LEU A 12 -3.02 -1.82 -10.21
N VAL A 13 -2.97 -1.43 -11.49
CA VAL A 13 -1.80 -1.66 -12.35
C VAL A 13 -0.59 -0.91 -11.79
N ILE A 14 -0.78 0.32 -11.34
CA ILE A 14 0.28 1.09 -10.67
C ILE A 14 0.75 0.38 -9.40
N TYR A 15 -0.16 -0.08 -8.54
CA TYR A 15 0.22 -0.83 -7.34
C TYR A 15 1.00 -2.11 -7.66
N LEU A 16 0.59 -2.87 -8.68
CA LEU A 16 1.32 -4.06 -9.13
C LEU A 16 2.71 -3.71 -9.66
N ILE A 17 2.85 -2.64 -10.44
CA ILE A 17 4.15 -2.16 -10.93
C ILE A 17 5.07 -1.80 -9.75
N ILE A 18 4.55 -1.06 -8.77
CA ILE A 18 5.30 -0.69 -7.56
C ILE A 18 5.76 -1.95 -6.84
N ILE A 19 4.85 -2.88 -6.53
CA ILE A 19 5.20 -4.13 -5.84
C ILE A 19 6.26 -4.90 -6.64
N PHE A 20 6.12 -5.02 -7.95
CA PHE A 20 7.07 -5.76 -8.80
C PHE A 20 8.46 -5.12 -8.82
N VAL A 21 8.54 -3.82 -9.09
CA VAL A 21 9.80 -3.07 -9.18
C VAL A 21 10.51 -3.07 -7.82
N PHE A 22 9.79 -2.78 -6.74
CA PHE A 22 10.36 -2.77 -5.40
C PHE A 22 10.73 -4.17 -4.92
N ASN A 23 9.96 -5.21 -5.24
CA ASN A 23 10.33 -6.59 -4.88
C ASN A 23 11.61 -7.04 -5.61
N LYS A 24 11.77 -6.67 -6.89
CA LYS A 24 13.03 -6.90 -7.63
C LYS A 24 14.20 -6.12 -7.00
N GLY A 25 13.96 -4.89 -6.56
CA GLY A 25 14.91 -4.11 -5.78
C GLY A 25 15.28 -4.78 -4.45
N ARG A 26 14.30 -5.36 -3.74
CA ARG A 26 14.49 -6.04 -2.44
C ARG A 26 15.45 -7.21 -2.57
N LEU A 27 15.29 -8.01 -3.62
CA LEU A 27 16.19 -9.13 -3.93
C LEU A 27 17.61 -8.66 -4.24
N LYS A 28 17.75 -7.53 -4.94
CA LYS A 28 19.06 -6.96 -5.30
C LYS A 28 19.80 -6.33 -4.12
N TYR A 29 19.08 -5.73 -3.17
CA TYR A 29 19.64 -5.05 -1.99
C TYR A 29 19.39 -5.81 -0.69
N ALA A 30 19.24 -7.13 -0.77
CA ALA A 30 18.92 -7.99 0.36
C ALA A 30 19.94 -7.82 1.50
N GLY A 31 19.46 -7.51 2.71
CA GLY A 31 20.29 -7.36 3.92
C GLY A 31 20.84 -5.96 4.20
N GLY A 32 20.83 -5.03 3.22
CA GLY A 32 21.30 -3.66 3.41
C GLY A 32 20.24 -2.70 4.00
N LYS A 33 20.66 -1.49 4.42
CA LYS A 33 19.73 -0.41 4.83
C LYS A 33 18.68 -0.12 3.74
N VAL A 34 19.11 -0.12 2.48
CA VAL A 34 18.23 0.04 1.30
C VAL A 34 17.18 -1.08 1.21
N GLY A 35 17.55 -2.34 1.48
CA GLY A 35 16.61 -3.46 1.49
C GLY A 35 15.53 -3.32 2.57
N LYS A 36 15.88 -2.77 3.74
CA LYS A 36 14.90 -2.49 4.80
C LYS A 36 13.93 -1.36 4.41
N VAL A 37 14.43 -0.29 3.76
CA VAL A 37 13.57 0.79 3.21
C VAL A 37 12.61 0.24 2.15
N ILE A 38 13.11 -0.59 1.24
CA ILE A 38 12.29 -1.23 0.22
C ILE A 38 11.19 -2.11 0.86
N ASN A 39 11.54 -2.87 1.90
CA ASN A 39 10.57 -3.70 2.61
C ASN A 39 9.49 -2.84 3.29
N LEU A 40 9.86 -1.68 3.83
CA LEU A 40 8.91 -0.71 4.37
C LEU A 40 7.93 -0.22 3.30
N ILE A 41 8.45 0.21 2.15
CA ILE A 41 7.64 0.69 1.03
C ILE A 41 6.69 -0.40 0.55
N LEU A 42 7.16 -1.65 0.43
CA LEU A 42 6.31 -2.78 0.06
C LEU A 42 5.16 -2.99 1.05
N VAL A 43 5.41 -2.93 2.36
CA VAL A 43 4.36 -3.06 3.38
C VAL A 43 3.36 -1.91 3.30
N THR A 44 3.82 -0.66 3.21
CA THR A 44 2.95 0.51 3.06
C THR A 44 2.08 0.42 1.81
N VAL A 45 2.67 0.02 0.68
CA VAL A 45 1.95 -0.11 -0.59
C VAL A 45 0.90 -1.22 -0.52
N CYS A 46 1.21 -2.35 0.14
CA CYS A 46 0.21 -3.40 0.39
C CYS A 46 -0.95 -2.90 1.26
N LEU A 47 -0.68 -2.12 2.31
CA LEU A 47 -1.73 -1.53 3.16
C LEU A 47 -2.61 -0.54 2.37
N LEU A 48 -1.99 0.31 1.54
CA LEU A 48 -2.72 1.24 0.67
C LEU A 48 -3.56 0.51 -0.38
N PHE A 49 -3.02 -0.57 -0.95
CA PHE A 49 -3.75 -1.43 -1.87
C PHE A 49 -5.01 -1.98 -1.22
N VAL A 50 -4.90 -2.54 -0.01
CA VAL A 50 -6.08 -3.03 0.73
C VAL A 50 -7.07 -1.90 1.01
N ALA A 51 -6.59 -0.70 1.40
CA ALA A 51 -7.46 0.45 1.65
C ALA A 51 -8.28 0.87 0.43
N ASP A 52 -7.69 0.88 -0.76
CA ASP A 52 -8.39 1.25 -1.99
C ASP A 52 -9.30 0.13 -2.52
N TYR A 53 -8.94 -1.14 -2.27
CA TYR A 53 -9.70 -2.31 -2.73
C TYR A 53 -10.80 -2.79 -1.78
N VAL A 54 -10.84 -2.24 -0.56
CA VAL A 54 -11.97 -2.41 0.37
C VAL A 54 -13.30 -2.03 -0.28
N ALA A 55 -13.31 -1.10 -1.23
CA ALA A 55 -14.50 -0.73 -1.99
C ALA A 55 -15.11 -1.90 -2.79
N ILE A 56 -14.38 -2.98 -3.06
CA ILE A 56 -14.96 -4.19 -3.69
C ILE A 56 -15.93 -4.92 -2.76
N PHE A 57 -15.83 -4.70 -1.44
CA PHE A 57 -16.73 -5.27 -0.44
C PHE A 57 -18.02 -4.43 -0.23
N GLU A 58 -18.27 -3.40 -1.05
CA GLU A 58 -19.53 -2.64 -1.06
C GLU A 58 -20.83 -3.48 -1.07
N PRO A 59 -20.92 -4.63 -1.79
CA PRO A 59 -22.14 -5.45 -1.74
C PRO A 59 -22.29 -6.27 -0.45
N PHE A 60 -21.27 -6.34 0.41
CA PHE A 60 -21.26 -7.17 1.62
C PHE A 60 -21.27 -6.38 2.93
N LEU A 61 -20.84 -5.11 2.90
CA LEU A 61 -20.67 -4.27 4.08
C LEU A 61 -21.32 -2.90 3.88
N ASP A 62 -21.74 -2.29 4.99
CA ASP A 62 -22.27 -0.93 4.97
C ASP A 62 -21.19 0.09 4.57
N LYS A 63 -21.59 1.15 3.86
CA LYS A 63 -20.68 2.20 3.38
C LYS A 63 -19.92 2.87 4.52
N GLU A 64 -20.56 3.06 5.66
CA GLU A 64 -19.94 3.68 6.83
C GLU A 64 -18.80 2.82 7.38
N VAL A 65 -19.00 1.50 7.42
CA VAL A 65 -17.98 0.53 7.84
C VAL A 65 -16.81 0.50 6.84
N LEU A 66 -17.11 0.53 5.55
CA LEU A 66 -16.09 0.54 4.50
C LEU A 66 -15.22 1.80 4.54
N ASP A 67 -15.83 2.97 4.78
CA ASP A 67 -15.09 4.23 4.92
C ASP A 67 -14.18 4.22 6.16
N ILE A 68 -14.64 3.67 7.29
CA ILE A 68 -13.83 3.49 8.50
C ILE A 68 -12.64 2.58 8.20
N ILE A 69 -12.88 1.42 7.58
CA ILE A 69 -11.81 0.48 7.23
C ILE A 69 -10.81 1.15 6.29
N ARG A 70 -11.28 1.84 5.25
CA ARG A 70 -10.43 2.57 4.30
C ARG A 70 -9.55 3.62 5.00
N ALA A 71 -10.14 4.41 5.89
CA ALA A 71 -9.42 5.43 6.67
C ALA A 71 -8.39 4.80 7.62
N LEU A 72 -8.74 3.67 8.26
CA LEU A 72 -7.86 2.93 9.16
C LEU A 72 -6.63 2.40 8.42
N PHE A 73 -6.83 1.70 7.29
CA PHE A 73 -5.73 1.14 6.51
C PHE A 73 -4.84 2.24 5.89
N ARG A 74 -5.41 3.35 5.42
CA ARG A 74 -4.60 4.50 4.93
C ARG A 74 -3.78 5.13 6.03
N THR A 75 -4.39 5.40 7.18
CA THR A 75 -3.69 5.99 8.33
C THR A 75 -2.58 5.06 8.82
N ALA A 76 -2.85 3.76 8.89
CA ALA A 76 -1.83 2.77 9.22
C ALA A 76 -0.70 2.77 8.20
N ALA A 77 -0.99 2.77 6.89
CA ALA A 77 0.03 2.78 5.84
C ALA A 77 0.96 3.98 5.93
N LEU A 78 0.38 5.17 6.11
CA LEU A 78 1.14 6.42 6.28
C LEU A 78 1.92 6.43 7.60
N GLY A 79 1.34 5.90 8.68
CA GLY A 79 2.03 5.73 9.96
C GLY A 79 3.24 4.81 9.86
N PHE A 80 3.08 3.63 9.25
CA PHE A 80 4.18 2.71 8.99
C PHE A 80 5.29 3.35 8.14
N LEU A 81 4.92 4.18 7.16
CA LEU A 81 5.88 4.89 6.34
C LEU A 81 6.63 5.97 7.13
N ALA A 82 5.93 6.76 7.95
CA ALA A 82 6.53 7.84 8.76
C ALA A 82 7.45 7.29 9.86
N TYR A 83 6.93 6.38 10.70
CA TYR A 83 7.71 5.78 11.79
C TYR A 83 8.80 4.84 11.28
N GLY A 84 8.47 4.05 10.28
CA GLY A 84 9.43 3.14 9.66
C GLY A 84 10.53 3.86 8.93
N GLY A 85 10.22 4.97 8.24
CA GLY A 85 11.20 5.85 7.63
C GLY A 85 12.15 6.45 8.67
N GLY A 86 11.62 7.00 9.77
CA GLY A 86 12.44 7.55 10.85
C GLY A 86 13.39 6.52 11.47
N LYS A 87 12.89 5.32 11.79
CA LYS A 87 13.71 4.24 12.36
C LYS A 87 14.85 3.77 11.44
N LEU A 88 14.70 3.95 10.13
CA LEU A 88 15.72 3.60 9.14
C LEU A 88 16.77 4.70 8.97
N THR A 89 16.44 5.94 9.32
CA THR A 89 17.37 7.08 9.33
C THR A 89 18.23 7.10 10.58
N ASP A 90 17.68 6.69 11.74
CA ASP A 90 18.42 6.66 13.03
C ASP A 90 19.32 5.42 13.21
N SER A 91 19.22 4.41 12.32
CA SER A 91 20.03 3.18 12.33
C SER A 91 21.13 3.24 11.30
#